data_AF-A0A1J4Y1M0-F1
#
_entry.id   AF-A0A1J4Y1M0-F1
#
_cell.length_a   1.000
_cell.length_b   1.000
_cell.length_c   1.000
_cell.angle_alpha   90.00
_cell.angle_beta   90.00
_cell.angle_gamma   90.00
#
_symmetry.space_group_name_H-M   'P 1'
#
loop_
_entity.id
_entity.type
_entity.pdbx_description
1 polymer ?
#
loop_
_entity_poly.entity_id
_entity_poly.type
_entity_poly.pdbx_seq_one_letter_code
_entity_poly.pdbx_strand_id
1 'polypeptide(L)'
;MNSDELRQRLGGISPKAILAGVMVAGFLFTIPLWLNSNTEDRQHLAQSTTKQLVEKNIGLLDIKPEEKEELRKMLKPVDEGRKMDFEQVVWTKDIVQTIRPWVPDETEAEAIARWVYVYGKRFNLSPELILGVIAVESRFDHFAVSNVGAIGLMQVMPFWKDELGSPNDNLLQIKTNVRYGCAVLRHYLDRYKTLNRALGAYNGSLGQNKYPNKVFTKMKQFKATDAGITN
;
A
#
# COMPACT_ATOMS: atom_id res chain seq x y z
N MET A 1 -19.11 -23.95 0.42
CA MET A 1 -18.33 -23.33 1.51
C MET A 1 -18.84 -21.90 1.66
N ASN A 2 -19.40 -21.57 2.82
CA ASN A 2 -19.99 -20.25 3.08
C ASN A 2 -18.88 -19.20 3.36
N SER A 3 -19.17 -17.91 3.15
CA SER A 3 -18.25 -16.80 3.43
C SER A 3 -17.73 -16.83 4.87
N ASP A 4 -18.53 -17.31 5.81
CA ASP A 4 -18.15 -17.40 7.23
C ASP A 4 -17.16 -18.55 7.50
N GLU A 5 -17.31 -19.70 6.82
CA GLU A 5 -16.35 -20.81 6.88
C GLU A 5 -15.02 -20.45 6.21
N LEU A 6 -15.08 -19.70 5.10
CA LEU A 6 -13.90 -19.15 4.42
C LEU A 6 -13.19 -18.15 5.33
N ARG A 7 -13.91 -17.22 5.97
CA ARG A 7 -13.34 -16.27 6.95
C ARG A 7 -12.66 -16.98 8.12
N GLN A 8 -13.23 -18.08 8.61
CA GLN A 8 -12.65 -18.89 9.69
C GLN A 8 -11.37 -19.64 9.25
N ARG A 9 -11.35 -20.17 8.01
CA ARG A 9 -10.19 -20.87 7.44
C ARG A 9 -9.09 -19.92 6.95
N LEU A 10 -9.46 -18.72 6.49
CA LEU A 10 -8.57 -17.67 6.03
C LEU A 10 -8.04 -16.79 7.18
N GLY A 11 -8.43 -17.06 8.43
CA GLY A 11 -8.02 -16.32 9.64
C GLY A 11 -6.51 -16.25 9.93
N GLY A 12 -5.67 -16.75 9.02
CA GLY A 12 -4.22 -16.58 9.02
C GLY A 12 -3.59 -16.43 7.63
N ILE A 13 -4.36 -16.18 6.57
CA ILE A 13 -3.84 -16.05 5.20
C ILE A 13 -3.88 -14.58 4.79
N SER A 14 -2.75 -14.05 4.28
CA SER A 14 -2.68 -12.63 3.94
C SER A 14 -3.50 -12.28 2.70
N PRO A 15 -4.25 -11.17 2.64
CA PRO A 15 -4.78 -10.57 1.43
C PRO A 15 -3.90 -10.62 0.19
N LYS A 16 -2.58 -10.42 0.30
CA LYS A 16 -1.65 -10.66 -0.81
C LYS A 16 -1.56 -12.14 -1.21
N ALA A 17 -1.59 -13.08 -0.26
CA ALA A 17 -1.64 -14.53 -0.49
C ALA A 17 -3.03 -15.05 -0.90
N ILE A 18 -4.13 -14.44 -0.44
CA ILE A 18 -5.47 -14.78 -0.89
C ILE A 18 -5.67 -14.23 -2.31
N LEU A 19 -5.17 -13.03 -2.62
CA LEU A 19 -5.15 -12.50 -3.98
C LEU A 19 -4.26 -13.35 -4.89
N ALA A 20 -3.08 -13.79 -4.42
CA ALA A 20 -2.25 -14.77 -5.12
C ALA A 20 -3.00 -16.08 -5.39
N GLY A 21 -3.68 -16.62 -4.36
CA GLY A 21 -4.48 -17.83 -4.47
C GLY A 21 -5.67 -17.68 -5.41
N VAL A 22 -6.33 -16.52 -5.40
CA VAL A 22 -7.43 -16.19 -6.33
C VAL A 22 -6.93 -16.01 -7.75
N MET A 23 -5.78 -15.37 -7.98
CA MET A 23 -5.20 -15.26 -9.32
C MET A 23 -4.78 -16.62 -9.88
N VAL A 24 -4.23 -17.51 -9.04
CA VAL A 24 -3.91 -18.90 -9.44
C VAL A 24 -5.17 -19.73 -9.69
N ALA A 25 -6.21 -19.60 -8.84
CA ALA A 25 -7.47 -20.32 -9.00
C ALA A 25 -8.29 -19.82 -10.21
N GLY A 26 -8.31 -18.50 -10.45
CA GLY A 26 -8.91 -17.90 -11.64
C GLY A 26 -8.19 -18.29 -12.94
N PHE A 27 -6.87 -18.47 -12.88
CA PHE A 27 -6.08 -19.01 -13.99
C PHE A 27 -6.47 -20.47 -14.30
N LEU A 28 -6.56 -21.37 -13.32
CA LEU A 28 -6.93 -22.77 -13.53
C LEU A 28 -8.36 -22.95 -14.07
N PHE A 29 -9.31 -22.11 -13.65
CA PHE A 29 -10.70 -22.16 -14.11
C PHE A 29 -10.93 -21.68 -15.55
N THR A 30 -10.01 -20.87 -16.09
CA THR A 30 -10.15 -20.25 -17.42
C THR A 30 -9.35 -20.96 -18.52
N ILE A 31 -8.50 -21.95 -18.18
CA ILE A 31 -7.69 -22.73 -19.15
C ILE A 31 -8.51 -23.24 -20.36
N PRO A 32 -9.72 -23.82 -20.19
CA PRO A 32 -10.52 -24.30 -21.32
C PRO A 32 -11.02 -23.20 -22.26
N LEU A 33 -11.27 -21.98 -21.75
CA LEU A 33 -11.72 -20.82 -22.53
C LEU A 33 -10.54 -20.05 -23.16
N TRP A 34 -9.40 -20.01 -22.46
CA TRP A 34 -8.17 -19.32 -22.85
C TRP A 34 -7.52 -19.95 -24.09
N LEU A 35 -7.68 -21.26 -24.29
CA LEU A 35 -7.21 -21.97 -25.49
C LEU A 35 -7.93 -21.53 -26.78
N ASN A 36 -9.11 -20.93 -26.67
CA ASN A 36 -9.97 -20.63 -27.82
C ASN A 36 -10.27 -19.14 -28.03
N SER A 37 -9.72 -18.25 -27.19
CA SER A 37 -9.96 -16.80 -27.26
C SER A 37 -8.74 -16.02 -27.75
N ASN A 38 -8.97 -14.81 -28.29
CA ASN A 38 -7.92 -13.88 -28.71
C ASN A 38 -7.30 -13.14 -27.50
N THR A 39 -6.24 -12.37 -27.72
CA THR A 39 -5.45 -11.74 -26.63
C THR A 39 -6.21 -10.73 -25.78
N GLU A 40 -7.16 -9.98 -26.37
CA GLU A 40 -7.95 -8.98 -25.64
C GLU A 40 -9.03 -9.63 -24.78
N ASP A 41 -9.73 -10.63 -25.32
CA ASP A 41 -10.72 -11.43 -24.59
C ASP A 41 -10.08 -12.14 -23.39
N ARG A 42 -8.83 -12.63 -23.54
CA ARG A 42 -8.06 -13.24 -22.44
C ARG A 42 -7.80 -12.25 -21.30
N GLN A 43 -7.47 -11.00 -21.61
CA GLN A 43 -7.22 -9.97 -20.59
C GLN A 43 -8.51 -9.59 -19.87
N HIS A 44 -9.60 -9.37 -20.61
CA HIS A 44 -10.91 -9.05 -20.03
C HIS A 44 -11.47 -10.20 -19.18
N LEU A 45 -11.33 -11.45 -19.62
CA LEU A 45 -11.82 -12.62 -18.90
C LEU A 45 -10.99 -12.88 -17.64
N ALA A 46 -9.67 -12.73 -17.71
CA ALA A 46 -8.79 -12.84 -16.55
C ALA A 46 -9.11 -11.78 -15.51
N GLN A 47 -9.30 -10.52 -15.91
CA GLN A 47 -9.63 -9.42 -14.99
C GLN A 47 -11.02 -9.58 -14.37
N SER A 48 -12.05 -9.92 -15.14
CA SER A 48 -13.42 -10.10 -14.63
C SER A 48 -13.57 -11.32 -13.71
N THR A 49 -12.95 -12.44 -14.06
CA THR A 49 -12.95 -13.67 -13.24
C THR A 49 -12.15 -13.49 -11.96
N THR A 50 -10.99 -12.80 -12.05
CA THR A 50 -10.19 -12.45 -10.87
C THR A 50 -10.99 -11.53 -9.96
N LYS A 51 -11.61 -10.46 -10.50
CA LYS A 51 -12.46 -9.54 -9.72
C LYS A 51 -13.60 -10.29 -9.00
N GLN A 52 -14.34 -11.15 -9.70
CA GLN A 52 -15.41 -11.96 -9.11
C GLN A 52 -14.91 -12.93 -8.04
N LEU A 53 -13.78 -13.63 -8.26
CA LEU A 53 -13.24 -14.53 -7.23
C LEU A 53 -12.71 -13.76 -6.01
N VAL A 54 -12.13 -12.57 -6.21
CA VAL A 54 -11.64 -11.71 -5.11
C VAL A 54 -12.82 -11.25 -4.24
N GLU A 55 -13.87 -10.75 -4.89
CA GLU A 55 -15.11 -10.30 -4.24
C GLU A 55 -15.79 -11.45 -3.49
N LYS A 56 -15.86 -12.64 -4.10
CA LYS A 56 -16.57 -13.80 -3.55
C LYS A 56 -15.81 -14.52 -2.44
N ASN A 57 -14.47 -14.54 -2.45
CA ASN A 57 -13.69 -15.43 -1.57
C ASN A 57 -12.86 -14.72 -0.49
N ILE A 58 -12.54 -13.43 -0.62
CA ILE A 58 -11.50 -12.81 0.23
C ILE A 58 -12.08 -11.87 1.30
N GLY A 59 -13.26 -11.28 1.09
CA GLY A 59 -13.79 -10.28 2.04
C GLY A 59 -12.90 -9.04 2.20
N LEU A 60 -11.86 -8.87 1.36
CA LEU A 60 -11.01 -7.67 1.34
C LEU A 60 -11.75 -6.41 0.91
N LEU A 61 -12.88 -6.62 0.24
CA LEU A 61 -13.78 -5.57 -0.22
C LEU A 61 -15.06 -5.52 0.63
N ASP A 62 -15.05 -6.06 1.86
CA ASP A 62 -16.06 -5.70 2.87
C ASP A 62 -15.78 -4.29 3.42
N ILE A 63 -15.53 -3.37 2.49
CA ILE A 63 -15.42 -1.93 2.68
C ILE A 63 -16.85 -1.44 2.59
N LYS A 64 -17.36 -0.95 3.72
CA LYS A 64 -18.72 -0.45 3.75
C LYS A 64 -18.84 0.77 2.82
N PRO A 65 -20.01 1.05 2.24
CA PRO A 65 -20.18 2.19 1.34
C PRO A 65 -19.67 3.51 1.93
N GLU A 66 -19.85 3.72 3.23
CA GLU A 66 -19.33 4.88 3.95
C GLU A 66 -17.80 4.94 4.01
N GLU A 67 -17.13 3.81 4.24
CA GLU A 67 -15.67 3.73 4.25
C GLU A 67 -15.08 3.97 2.86
N LYS A 68 -15.79 3.52 1.83
CA LYS A 68 -15.42 3.72 0.43
C LYS A 68 -15.44 5.21 0.06
N GLU A 69 -16.45 5.92 0.51
CA GLU A 69 -16.58 7.35 0.27
C GLU A 69 -15.50 8.15 1.00
N GLU A 70 -15.19 7.79 2.25
CA GLU A 70 -14.08 8.41 2.98
C GLU A 70 -12.73 8.16 2.29
N LEU A 71 -12.47 6.96 1.82
CA LEU A 71 -11.26 6.67 1.05
C LEU A 71 -11.16 7.49 -0.24
N ARG A 72 -12.27 7.67 -0.97
CA ARG A 72 -12.29 8.54 -2.17
C ARG A 72 -11.93 9.98 -1.84
N LYS A 73 -12.44 10.52 -0.73
CA LYS A 73 -12.06 11.85 -0.24
C LYS A 73 -10.57 11.90 0.12
N MET A 74 -10.05 10.87 0.78
CA MET A 74 -8.63 10.76 1.13
C MET A 74 -7.71 10.74 -0.10
N LEU A 75 -8.13 10.11 -1.20
CA LEU A 75 -7.32 9.97 -2.42
C LEU A 75 -7.27 11.22 -3.31
N LYS A 76 -8.08 12.25 -3.05
CA LYS A 76 -7.96 13.53 -3.77
C LYS A 76 -6.54 14.09 -3.62
N PRO A 77 -5.85 14.56 -4.68
CA PRO A 77 -4.49 15.11 -4.56
C PRO A 77 -4.45 16.31 -3.62
N VAL A 78 -3.32 16.50 -2.95
CA VAL A 78 -3.04 17.77 -2.24
C VAL A 78 -2.66 18.86 -3.25
N ASP A 79 -2.90 20.12 -2.86
CA ASP A 79 -2.37 21.29 -3.57
C ASP A 79 -0.83 21.30 -3.51
N GLU A 80 -0.22 21.36 -4.69
CA GLU A 80 1.23 21.32 -4.88
C GLU A 80 1.90 22.67 -4.63
N GLY A 81 1.13 23.77 -4.66
CA GLY A 81 1.62 25.13 -4.46
C GLY A 81 1.92 25.49 -3.00
N ARG A 82 1.61 24.59 -2.06
CA ARG A 82 1.89 24.82 -0.64
C ARG A 82 3.41 24.87 -0.40
N LYS A 83 3.88 26.00 0.13
CA LYS A 83 5.27 26.17 0.58
C LYS A 83 5.59 25.17 1.71
N MET A 84 6.79 24.60 1.64
CA MET A 84 7.32 23.75 2.72
C MET A 84 7.57 24.61 3.96
N ASP A 85 7.16 24.12 5.13
CA ASP A 85 7.52 24.75 6.39
C ASP A 85 8.96 24.37 6.79
N PHE A 86 9.55 25.11 7.73
CA PHE A 86 10.96 24.91 8.12
C PHE A 86 11.21 23.50 8.67
N GLU A 87 10.29 22.99 9.48
CA GLU A 87 10.34 21.63 10.03
C GLU A 87 10.40 20.59 8.91
N GLN A 88 9.54 20.73 7.90
CA GLN A 88 9.55 19.87 6.72
C GLN A 88 10.89 19.91 5.99
N VAL A 89 11.50 21.08 5.82
CA VAL A 89 12.80 21.22 5.13
C VAL A 89 13.90 20.49 5.88
N VAL A 90 14.00 20.71 7.20
CA VAL A 90 15.02 20.06 8.04
C VAL A 90 14.84 18.55 8.02
N TRP A 91 13.63 18.08 8.32
CA TRP A 91 13.31 16.66 8.32
C TRP A 91 13.58 16.00 6.96
N THR A 92 13.27 16.68 5.85
CA THR A 92 13.50 16.16 4.50
C THR A 92 14.99 15.92 4.26
N LYS A 93 15.86 16.84 4.66
CA LYS A 93 17.32 16.70 4.48
C LYS A 93 17.87 15.49 5.25
N ASP A 94 17.44 15.31 6.49
CA ASP A 94 17.89 14.19 7.33
C ASP A 94 17.48 12.85 6.73
N ILE A 95 16.24 12.76 6.24
CA ILE A 95 15.75 11.54 5.61
C ILE A 95 16.42 11.26 4.27
N VAL A 96 16.67 12.28 3.44
CA VAL A 96 17.42 12.11 2.18
C VAL A 96 18.77 11.44 2.44
N GLN A 97 19.52 11.91 3.44
CA GLN A 97 20.79 11.27 3.81
C GLN A 97 20.60 9.85 4.35
N THR A 98 19.55 9.63 5.14
CA THR A 98 19.24 8.33 5.73
C THR A 98 18.89 7.27 4.69
N ILE A 99 18.15 7.63 3.64
CA ILE A 99 17.69 6.68 2.61
C ILE A 99 18.65 6.54 1.43
N ARG A 100 19.65 7.41 1.33
CA ARG A 100 20.67 7.43 0.26
C ARG A 100 21.31 6.06 -0.06
N PRO A 101 21.57 5.17 0.92
CA PRO A 101 22.10 3.83 0.61
C PRO A 101 21.16 2.96 -0.25
N TRP A 102 19.86 3.26 -0.26
CA TRP A 102 18.86 2.58 -1.10
C TRP A 102 18.41 3.42 -2.29
N VAL A 103 18.48 4.75 -2.20
CA VAL A 103 18.06 5.70 -3.23
C VAL A 103 19.21 6.66 -3.54
N PRO A 104 20.15 6.27 -4.43
CA PRO A 104 21.33 7.10 -4.72
C PRO A 104 21.00 8.40 -5.46
N ASP A 105 19.89 8.42 -6.21
CA ASP A 105 19.41 9.62 -6.90
C ASP A 105 18.81 10.61 -5.89
N GLU A 106 19.38 11.81 -5.82
CA GLU A 106 19.00 12.82 -4.84
C GLU A 106 17.60 13.38 -5.11
N THR A 107 17.21 13.53 -6.38
CA THR A 107 15.87 14.03 -6.75
C THR A 107 14.79 13.03 -6.35
N GLU A 108 15.04 11.73 -6.54
CA GLU A 108 14.17 10.64 -6.12
C GLU A 108 14.07 10.59 -4.59
N ALA A 109 15.19 10.67 -3.88
CA ALA A 109 15.23 10.66 -2.42
C ALA A 109 14.46 11.87 -1.83
N GLU A 110 14.65 13.05 -2.40
CA GLU A 110 13.92 14.27 -2.02
C GLU A 110 12.41 14.11 -2.28
N ALA A 111 12.03 13.54 -3.42
CA ALA A 111 10.63 13.28 -3.74
C ALA A 111 10.00 12.29 -2.74
N ILE A 112 10.69 11.20 -2.40
CA ILE A 112 10.21 10.23 -1.39
C ILE A 112 10.03 10.93 -0.05
N ALA A 113 11.06 11.60 0.46
CA ALA A 113 11.02 12.30 1.74
C ALA A 113 9.87 13.33 1.76
N ARG A 114 9.81 14.22 0.76
CA ARG A 114 8.75 15.23 0.65
C ARG A 114 7.36 14.61 0.73
N TRP A 115 7.07 13.59 -0.08
CA TRP A 115 5.73 13.02 -0.15
C TRP A 115 5.37 12.18 1.08
N VAL A 116 6.36 11.52 1.70
CA VAL A 116 6.18 10.87 3.00
C VAL A 116 5.78 11.89 4.06
N TYR A 117 6.47 13.02 4.18
CA TYR A 117 6.12 14.07 5.16
C TYR A 117 4.70 14.61 4.91
N VAL A 118 4.42 14.99 3.66
CA VAL A 118 3.13 15.60 3.28
C VAL A 118 1.95 14.67 3.57
N TYR A 119 2.05 13.40 3.17
CA TYR A 119 0.96 12.44 3.39
C TYR A 119 0.94 11.90 4.82
N GLY A 120 2.07 11.84 5.51
CA GLY A 120 2.12 11.58 6.95
C GLY A 120 1.31 12.60 7.74
N LYS A 121 1.58 13.90 7.53
CA LYS A 121 0.83 14.99 8.16
C LYS A 121 -0.65 14.96 7.79
N ARG A 122 -0.97 14.76 6.50
CA ARG A 122 -2.36 14.70 6.03
C ARG A 122 -3.18 13.57 6.65
N PHE A 123 -2.59 12.39 6.76
CA PHE A 123 -3.28 11.18 7.22
C PHE A 123 -3.03 10.88 8.70
N ASN A 124 -2.37 11.78 9.43
CA ASN A 124 -2.00 11.58 10.83
C ASN A 124 -1.26 10.23 11.04
N LEU A 125 -0.26 9.99 10.19
CA LEU A 125 0.65 8.85 10.23
C LEU A 125 2.06 9.39 10.45
N SER A 126 2.82 8.77 11.35
CA SER A 126 4.20 9.20 11.57
C SER A 126 5.02 8.95 10.28
N PRO A 127 5.90 9.88 9.87
CA PRO A 127 6.75 9.66 8.70
C PRO A 127 7.62 8.40 8.79
N GLU A 128 8.11 8.07 10.00
CA GLU A 128 8.93 6.89 10.26
C GLU A 128 8.16 5.59 10.04
N LEU A 129 6.86 5.59 10.37
CA LEU A 129 5.98 4.46 10.09
C LEU A 129 5.88 4.23 8.57
N ILE A 130 5.68 5.30 7.81
CA ILE A 130 5.57 5.22 6.35
C ILE A 130 6.90 4.74 5.74
N LEU A 131 8.04 5.31 6.16
CA LEU A 131 9.37 4.85 5.73
C LEU A 131 9.62 3.39 6.11
N GLY A 132 9.17 2.96 7.30
CA GLY A 132 9.23 1.57 7.74
C GLY A 132 8.44 0.63 6.84
N VAL A 133 7.24 1.04 6.40
CA VAL A 133 6.44 0.28 5.42
C VAL A 133 7.15 0.23 4.07
N ILE A 134 7.62 1.37 3.53
CA ILE A 134 8.35 1.42 2.24
C ILE A 134 9.60 0.51 2.27
N ALA A 135 10.37 0.55 3.36
CA ALA A 135 11.56 -0.26 3.51
C ALA A 135 11.26 -1.77 3.51
N VAL A 136 10.11 -2.20 4.06
CA VAL A 136 9.68 -3.60 4.07
C VAL A 136 9.07 -4.03 2.74
N GLU A 137 8.31 -3.15 2.10
CA GLU A 137 7.52 -3.46 0.91
C GLU A 137 8.35 -3.43 -0.38
N SER A 138 9.18 -2.42 -0.59
CA SER A 138 9.93 -2.27 -1.84
C SER A 138 11.43 -2.00 -1.67
N ARG A 139 11.90 -1.79 -0.43
CA ARG A 139 13.26 -1.30 -0.17
C ARG A 139 13.55 0.02 -0.92
N PHE A 140 12.55 0.90 -0.97
CA PHE A 140 12.57 2.19 -1.65
C PHE A 140 12.57 2.17 -3.18
N ASP A 141 12.42 1.01 -3.82
CA ASP A 141 12.21 0.93 -5.26
C ASP A 141 10.78 1.37 -5.62
N HIS A 142 10.65 2.48 -6.35
CA HIS A 142 9.34 2.99 -6.79
C HIS A 142 8.82 2.31 -8.07
N PHE A 143 9.66 1.53 -8.77
CA PHE A 143 9.29 0.70 -9.91
C PHE A 143 8.96 -0.74 -9.53
N ALA A 144 9.10 -1.13 -8.26
CA ALA A 144 8.89 -2.49 -7.78
C ALA A 144 7.48 -3.02 -8.14
N VAL A 145 7.43 -4.18 -8.79
CA VAL A 145 6.20 -4.94 -9.03
C VAL A 145 6.35 -6.34 -8.47
N SER A 146 5.49 -6.71 -7.52
CA SER A 146 5.50 -8.07 -6.96
C SER A 146 4.88 -9.09 -7.91
N ASN A 147 5.16 -10.38 -7.69
CA ASN A 147 4.55 -11.50 -8.44
C ASN A 147 3.02 -11.53 -8.40
N VAL A 148 2.40 -10.84 -7.44
CA VAL A 148 0.94 -10.77 -7.27
C VAL A 148 0.37 -9.44 -7.73
N GLY A 149 1.18 -8.59 -8.39
CA GLY A 149 0.74 -7.35 -9.02
C GLY A 149 0.69 -6.12 -8.11
N ALA A 150 1.22 -6.19 -6.88
CA ALA A 150 1.38 -5.00 -6.03
C ALA A 150 2.49 -4.08 -6.59
N ILE A 151 2.29 -2.76 -6.56
CA ILE A 151 3.11 -1.78 -7.31
C ILE A 151 3.73 -0.72 -6.39
N GLY A 152 4.98 -0.36 -6.66
CA GLY A 152 5.72 0.80 -6.17
C GLY A 152 6.12 0.74 -4.70
N LEU A 153 6.46 1.91 -4.15
CA LEU A 153 7.08 2.10 -2.84
C LEU A 153 6.39 1.36 -1.68
N MET A 154 5.07 1.49 -1.61
CA MET A 154 4.26 0.89 -0.55
C MET A 154 3.55 -0.39 -1.01
N GLN A 155 3.89 -0.91 -2.21
CA GLN A 155 3.29 -2.11 -2.80
C GLN A 155 1.76 -2.07 -2.76
N VAL A 156 1.20 -1.00 -3.34
CA VAL A 156 -0.24 -0.77 -3.44
C VAL A 156 -0.82 -1.70 -4.49
N MET A 157 -1.94 -2.37 -4.18
CA MET A 157 -2.65 -3.19 -5.14
C MET A 157 -3.43 -2.33 -6.16
N PRO A 158 -3.40 -2.65 -7.47
CA PRO A 158 -4.09 -1.86 -8.51
C PRO A 158 -5.58 -1.66 -8.30
N PHE A 159 -6.28 -2.63 -7.69
CA PHE A 159 -7.73 -2.51 -7.44
C PHE A 159 -8.09 -1.27 -6.60
N TRP A 160 -7.21 -0.80 -5.72
CA TRP A 160 -7.46 0.43 -4.95
C TRP A 160 -7.56 1.66 -5.86
N LYS A 161 -6.72 1.72 -6.89
CA LYS A 161 -6.80 2.73 -7.94
C LYS A 161 -8.06 2.55 -8.78
N ASP A 162 -8.34 1.33 -9.21
CA ASP A 162 -9.46 1.07 -10.12
C ASP A 162 -10.83 1.34 -9.47
N GLU A 163 -10.95 1.12 -8.15
CA GLU A 163 -12.22 1.23 -7.43
C GLU A 163 -12.46 2.64 -6.83
N LEU A 164 -11.40 3.32 -6.40
CA LEU A 164 -11.46 4.55 -5.60
C LEU A 164 -10.72 5.73 -6.23
N GLY A 165 -9.91 5.48 -7.24
CA GLY A 165 -8.95 6.40 -7.80
C GLY A 165 -9.40 7.19 -9.02
N SER A 166 -8.43 7.86 -9.63
CA SER A 166 -8.58 8.47 -10.95
C SER A 166 -7.94 7.60 -12.04
N PRO A 167 -8.50 7.54 -13.26
CA PRO A 167 -7.86 6.87 -14.40
C PRO A 167 -6.45 7.37 -14.72
N ASN A 168 -6.16 8.64 -14.40
CA ASN A 168 -4.87 9.28 -14.65
C ASN A 168 -3.82 8.98 -13.56
N ASP A 169 -4.19 8.30 -12.48
CA ASP A 169 -3.24 7.97 -11.43
C ASP A 169 -2.30 6.85 -11.88
N ASN A 170 -1.00 7.04 -11.68
CA ASN A 170 0.01 6.01 -11.95
C ASN A 170 0.68 5.58 -10.64
N LEU A 171 0.51 4.31 -10.25
CA LEU A 171 1.08 3.75 -9.00
C LEU A 171 2.60 3.62 -9.02
N LEU A 172 3.27 3.76 -10.17
CA LEU A 172 4.74 3.85 -10.26
C LEU A 172 5.27 5.24 -9.89
N GLN A 173 4.41 6.26 -9.86
CA GLN A 173 4.83 7.60 -9.44
C GLN A 173 4.88 7.68 -7.91
N ILE A 174 6.02 8.15 -7.37
CA ILE A 174 6.30 8.28 -5.93
C ILE A 174 5.15 8.96 -5.18
N LYS A 175 4.73 10.14 -5.64
CA LYS A 175 3.63 10.91 -5.03
C LYS A 175 2.35 10.08 -4.93
N THR A 176 1.95 9.50 -6.06
CA THR A 176 0.70 8.75 -6.18
C THR A 176 0.77 7.51 -5.29
N ASN A 177 1.85 6.75 -5.35
CA ASN A 177 2.00 5.55 -4.55
C ASN A 177 1.93 5.82 -3.05
N VAL A 178 2.66 6.83 -2.57
CA VAL A 178 2.65 7.23 -1.15
C VAL A 178 1.26 7.70 -0.72
N ARG A 179 0.55 8.47 -1.57
CA ARG A 179 -0.85 8.88 -1.31
C ARG A 179 -1.76 7.67 -1.08
N TYR A 180 -1.74 6.71 -2.00
CA TYR A 180 -2.58 5.51 -1.92
C TYR A 180 -2.21 4.64 -0.72
N GLY A 181 -0.92 4.36 -0.53
CA GLY A 181 -0.46 3.53 0.57
C GLY A 181 -0.82 4.13 1.93
N CYS A 182 -0.67 5.45 2.10
CA CYS A 182 -1.06 6.12 3.33
C CYS A 182 -2.58 6.15 3.54
N ALA A 183 -3.37 6.39 2.50
CA ALA A 183 -4.84 6.36 2.61
C ALA A 183 -5.35 4.98 3.04
N VAL A 184 -4.82 3.90 2.44
CA VAL A 184 -5.19 2.51 2.80
C VAL A 184 -4.73 2.18 4.22
N LEU A 185 -3.51 2.57 4.60
CA LEU A 185 -3.01 2.34 5.97
C LEU A 185 -3.83 3.09 7.02
N ARG A 186 -4.20 4.35 6.73
CA ARG A 186 -5.08 5.17 7.58
C ARG A 186 -6.44 4.51 7.77
N HIS A 187 -7.06 4.07 6.68
CA HIS A 187 -8.33 3.34 6.72
C HIS A 187 -8.26 2.12 7.64
N TYR A 188 -7.21 1.29 7.52
CA TYR A 188 -7.05 0.14 8.41
C TYR A 188 -6.78 0.53 9.87
N LEU A 189 -6.08 1.64 10.12
CA LEU A 189 -5.87 2.15 11.46
C LEU A 189 -7.18 2.67 12.08
N ASP A 190 -8.03 3.31 11.29
CA ASP A 190 -9.37 3.72 11.72
C ASP A 190 -10.28 2.52 12.00
N ARG A 191 -10.18 1.46 11.20
CA ARG A 191 -10.99 0.24 11.38
C ARG A 191 -10.56 -0.59 12.57
N TYR A 192 -9.25 -0.82 12.74
CA TYR A 192 -8.73 -1.77 13.73
C TYR A 192 -8.14 -1.13 14.99
N LYS A 193 -8.10 0.21 15.07
CA LYS A 193 -7.74 1.04 16.23
C LYS A 193 -6.34 0.87 16.81
N THR A 194 -5.61 -0.15 16.40
CA THR A 194 -4.23 -0.42 16.84
C THR A 194 -3.32 -0.56 15.63
N LEU A 195 -2.12 -0.01 15.74
CA LEU A 195 -1.15 -0.01 14.65
C LEU A 195 -0.72 -1.42 14.25
N ASN A 196 -0.57 -2.33 15.21
CA ASN A 196 -0.24 -3.72 14.94
C ASN A 196 -1.30 -4.40 14.04
N ARG A 197 -2.59 -4.28 14.41
CA ARG A 197 -3.68 -4.85 13.60
C ARG A 197 -3.83 -4.17 12.25
N ALA A 198 -3.63 -2.85 12.19
CA ALA A 198 -3.68 -2.09 10.94
C ALA A 198 -2.60 -2.54 9.95
N LEU A 199 -1.35 -2.69 10.42
CA LEU A 199 -0.24 -3.21 9.61
C LEU A 199 -0.48 -4.67 9.18
N GLY A 200 -1.02 -5.48 10.09
CA GLY A 200 -1.49 -6.83 9.78
C GLY A 200 -2.52 -6.82 8.64
N ALA A 201 -3.55 -5.98 8.71
CA ALA A 201 -4.54 -5.85 7.64
C ALA A 201 -3.95 -5.30 6.32
N TYR A 202 -3.06 -4.31 6.41
CA TYR A 202 -2.41 -3.68 5.26
C TYR A 202 -1.63 -4.69 4.39
N ASN A 203 -0.80 -5.50 5.04
CA ASN A 203 -0.09 -6.60 4.39
C ASN A 203 -1.00 -7.80 4.10
N GLY A 204 -2.02 -7.93 4.94
CA GLY A 204 -2.99 -8.99 4.99
C GLY A 204 -2.78 -10.02 6.09
N SER A 205 -1.66 -10.06 6.77
CA SER A 205 -1.48 -10.96 7.90
C SER A 205 -2.21 -10.50 9.20
N LEU A 206 -3.50 -10.12 9.12
CA LEU A 206 -4.29 -9.66 10.28
C LEU A 206 -4.24 -10.69 11.41
N GLY A 207 -3.91 -10.23 12.63
CA GLY A 207 -3.72 -11.09 13.79
C GLY A 207 -2.33 -11.71 13.92
N GLN A 208 -1.44 -11.53 12.93
CA GLN A 208 -0.05 -11.98 13.01
C GLN A 208 0.91 -10.82 13.27
N ASN A 209 1.89 -11.05 14.15
CA ASN A 209 2.88 -10.04 14.52
C ASN A 209 4.08 -9.97 13.57
N LYS A 210 4.27 -10.96 12.68
CA LYS A 210 5.50 -11.05 11.85
C LYS A 210 5.71 -9.82 10.98
N TYR A 211 4.68 -9.39 10.24
CA TYR A 211 4.78 -8.20 9.40
C TYR A 211 4.86 -6.89 10.22
N PRO A 212 3.96 -6.64 11.20
CA PRO A 212 4.08 -5.47 12.07
C PRO A 212 5.47 -5.33 12.72
N ASN A 213 6.04 -6.43 13.22
CA ASN A 213 7.36 -6.41 13.85
C ASN A 213 8.48 -6.03 12.86
N LYS A 214 8.41 -6.47 11.59
CA LYS A 214 9.37 -6.03 10.56
C LYS A 214 9.28 -4.52 10.35
N VAL A 215 8.06 -3.98 10.24
CA VAL A 215 7.82 -2.54 10.07
C VAL A 215 8.32 -1.77 11.29
N PHE A 216 8.01 -2.20 12.51
CA PHE A 216 8.51 -1.55 13.73
C PHE A 216 10.03 -1.56 13.84
N THR A 217 10.69 -2.65 13.42
CA THR A 217 12.16 -2.72 13.38
C THR A 217 12.72 -1.71 12.38
N LYS A 218 12.12 -1.57 11.19
CA LYS A 218 12.54 -0.57 10.20
C LYS A 218 12.24 0.86 10.63
N MET A 219 11.07 1.11 11.20
CA MET A 219 10.64 2.41 11.73
C MET A 219 11.66 2.98 12.72
N LYS A 220 12.28 2.16 13.58
CA LYS A 220 13.32 2.59 14.51
C LYS A 220 14.56 3.17 13.84
N GLN A 221 14.86 2.78 12.60
CA GLN A 221 16.00 3.29 11.82
C GLN A 221 15.77 4.70 11.28
N PHE A 222 14.51 5.13 11.22
CA PHE A 222 14.10 6.42 10.66
C PHE A 222 13.62 7.41 11.72
N LYS A 223 13.52 6.98 12.98
CA LYS A 223 13.39 7.93 14.08
C LYS A 223 14.59 8.84 13.99
N ALA A 224 14.34 10.13 13.77
CA ALA A 224 15.38 11.14 13.83
C ALA A 224 16.24 10.83 15.04
N THR A 225 17.52 10.57 14.81
CA THR A 225 18.49 10.65 15.90
C THR A 225 18.25 12.01 16.54
N ASP A 226 18.23 12.11 17.87
CA ASP A 226 18.32 13.39 18.59
C ASP A 226 19.68 14.09 18.34
N ALA A 227 20.18 14.04 17.10
CA ALA A 227 21.39 14.66 16.62
C ALA A 227 21.07 16.11 16.25
N GLY A 228 20.89 16.95 17.27
CA GLY A 228 20.89 18.38 17.05
C GLY A 228 20.37 19.28 18.17
N ILE A 229 19.69 18.76 19.19
CA ILE A 229 19.27 19.58 20.35
C ILE A 229 19.49 18.79 21.64
N THR A 230 20.75 18.71 22.05
CA THR A 230 21.11 18.60 23.46
C THR A 230 22.10 19.72 23.77
N ASN A 231 21.61 20.68 24.57
CA ASN A 231 22.22 21.85 25.20
C ASN A 231 22.75 22.97 24.31
#